data_AF-A0A3P6DUG2-F1
#
_entry.id   AF-A0A3P6DUG2-F1
#
_cell.length_a   1.000
_cell.length_b   1.000
_cell.length_c   1.000
_cell.angle_alpha   90.00
_cell.angle_beta   90.00
_cell.angle_gamma   90.00
#
_symmetry.space_group_name_H-M   'P 1'
#
loop_
_entity.id
_entity.type
_entity.pdbx_description
1 polymer ?
#
loop_
_entity_poly.entity_id
_entity_poly.type
_entity_poly.pdbx_seq_one_letter_code
_entity_poly.pdbx_strand_id
1 'polypeptide(L)'
;MSRAFTMALIVNLVPLLFSAALVSSDQSKVPLKSFKINENVIYDCIDIYKQPGLDHPLLRNHKIQMKPSFSPHDSTNQTGNNATYKTKIACPYGTVPILRNTKEFNTNAQIFAEKYLNPILADGLDPLTHIAGVRSEPGPYRGVQAFFNAYNLDLRDDEASYNQIYIGSGLNNEANFVMTGLMINPSLYGNDSVWTFGFWQGKDGKGCYNTGCPGFVQLSPRNPIAFPLGMKPLEAGNIHPFIHQDKQTGNWWLSTLGYNLFKVDIGYWPKELFNLMDNGGNIVGAGGVVHASPFGSSPAMGHGQFPKQPVPSDGSPTFSDVKVMNSKYESHRMDYFPIEKLLDSPQCYGIEIGINEPPHHDHRGSGKDDNATKSKKTRKVQFDPQGGKGSKGRKSALSKESQPLELKTDKGLVHSATFSTKAPPPFVLHVNICVMVFAELPENAKCLMDCEAFEILQGIKEQMAVLSEDPSVKLPVSFDRGLEYVKYGRCYMNPQSVRQILEPLKKHGVSESEMCVIANVCPESIDEVFAFVPSMKGRKDKISEPLEEALMKLSKLKRSA
;
A
#
# COMPACT_ATOMS: atom_id res chain seq x y z
N MET A 1 65.54 20.53 28.99
CA MET A 1 65.04 20.67 27.60
C MET A 1 63.55 20.94 27.65
N SER A 2 63.14 22.04 27.02
CA SER A 2 61.89 22.77 27.22
C SER A 2 60.64 22.00 26.78
N ARG A 3 59.50 22.29 27.44
CA ARG A 3 58.12 21.80 27.13
C ARG A 3 57.71 21.97 25.66
N ALA A 4 58.47 22.74 24.86
CA ALA A 4 58.33 22.84 23.42
C ALA A 4 58.62 21.52 22.66
N PHE A 5 59.51 20.65 23.17
CA PHE A 5 59.85 19.39 22.49
C PHE A 5 58.77 18.32 22.63
N THR A 6 57.99 18.33 23.71
CA THR A 6 56.91 17.35 23.93
C THR A 6 55.68 17.66 23.07
N MET A 7 55.40 18.94 22.78
CA MET A 7 54.33 19.31 21.86
C MET A 7 54.69 19.08 20.38
N ALA A 8 55.97 19.21 20.00
CA ALA A 8 56.39 18.97 18.62
C ALA A 8 56.29 17.49 18.20
N LEU A 9 56.39 16.54 19.14
CA LEU A 9 56.21 15.12 18.84
C LEU A 9 54.72 14.73 18.71
N ILE A 10 53.85 15.34 19.53
CA ILE A 10 52.40 15.06 19.51
C ILE A 10 51.75 15.67 18.25
N VAL A 11 52.18 16.86 17.81
CA VAL A 11 51.61 17.51 16.61
C VAL A 11 52.06 16.83 15.30
N ASN A 12 53.17 16.08 15.29
CA ASN A 12 53.62 15.33 14.11
C ASN A 12 53.17 13.85 14.06
N LEU A 13 52.60 13.30 15.15
CA LEU A 13 52.04 11.94 15.17
C LEU A 13 50.51 11.88 15.01
N VAL A 14 49.80 12.99 15.26
CA VAL A 14 48.35 13.09 15.02
C VAL A 14 47.98 13.03 13.51
N PRO A 15 48.76 13.57 12.55
CA PRO A 15 48.46 13.41 11.12
C PRO A 15 48.72 11.99 10.60
N LEU A 16 49.58 11.22 11.27
CA LEU A 16 49.86 9.81 10.94
C LEU A 16 48.79 8.85 11.48
N LEU A 17 48.01 9.25 12.49
CA LEU A 17 46.84 8.50 12.97
C LEU A 17 45.58 8.77 12.13
N PHE A 18 45.55 9.81 11.31
CA PHE A 18 44.43 10.14 10.41
C PHE A 18 44.67 9.82 8.92
N SER A 19 45.82 9.24 8.56
CA SER A 19 46.15 8.91 7.16
C SER A 19 46.11 7.40 6.84
N ALA A 20 45.70 6.57 7.80
CA ALA A 20 45.25 5.20 7.54
C ALA A 20 43.73 5.12 7.72
N ALA A 21 42.99 5.98 7.03
CA ALA A 21 41.78 5.46 6.42
C ALA A 21 42.26 4.34 5.48
N LEU A 22 42.30 3.11 6.00
CA LEU A 22 42.06 1.95 5.19
C LEU A 22 40.73 2.24 4.49
N VAL A 23 40.82 2.89 3.34
CA VAL A 23 39.94 2.59 2.22
C VAL A 23 40.22 1.12 1.96
N SER A 24 39.60 0.26 2.78
CA SER A 24 39.07 -1.00 2.31
C SER A 24 38.10 -0.57 1.21
N SER A 25 38.65 -0.35 0.02
CA SER A 25 37.90 -0.58 -1.20
C SER A 25 37.48 -2.03 -1.05
N ASP A 26 36.25 -2.24 -0.62
CA ASP A 26 35.67 -3.55 -0.38
C ASP A 26 35.62 -4.25 -1.75
N GLN A 27 36.74 -4.86 -2.11
CA GLN A 27 36.92 -5.64 -3.32
C GLN A 27 35.96 -6.86 -3.33
N SER A 28 35.18 -7.06 -2.27
CA SER A 28 34.30 -8.21 -2.10
C SER A 28 32.95 -8.11 -2.82
N LYS A 29 32.45 -6.90 -3.15
CA LYS A 29 31.09 -6.71 -3.73
C LYS A 29 31.06 -6.36 -5.21
N VAL A 30 32.11 -6.72 -5.96
CA VAL A 30 32.13 -6.51 -7.41
C VAL A 30 31.06 -7.40 -8.07
N PRO A 31 30.14 -6.83 -8.86
CA PRO A 31 29.13 -7.63 -9.54
C PRO A 31 29.77 -8.51 -10.61
N LEU A 32 29.40 -9.80 -10.63
CA LEU A 32 29.89 -10.74 -11.66
C LEU A 32 29.30 -10.40 -13.03
N LYS A 33 28.06 -9.89 -13.04
CA LYS A 33 27.32 -9.51 -14.23
C LYS A 33 26.26 -8.49 -13.84
N SER A 34 25.94 -7.56 -14.75
CA SER A 34 24.82 -6.63 -14.57
C SER A 34 23.79 -6.78 -15.67
N PHE A 35 22.52 -6.55 -15.34
CA PHE A 35 21.40 -6.56 -16.26
C PHE A 35 20.73 -5.19 -16.25
N LYS A 36 20.75 -4.49 -17.38
CA LYS A 36 20.03 -3.22 -17.57
C LYS A 36 18.61 -3.52 -18.08
N ILE A 37 17.60 -3.18 -17.30
CA ILE A 37 16.18 -3.41 -17.63
C ILE A 37 15.60 -2.25 -18.44
N ASN A 38 15.98 -1.03 -18.08
CA ASN A 38 15.72 0.23 -18.79
C ASN A 38 16.85 1.22 -18.42
N GLU A 39 16.72 2.50 -18.78
CA GLU A 39 17.77 3.51 -18.55
C GLU A 39 18.18 3.66 -17.09
N ASN A 40 17.21 3.55 -16.16
CA ASN A 40 17.39 3.86 -14.75
C ASN A 40 17.43 2.62 -13.84
N VAL A 41 17.16 1.43 -14.39
CA VAL A 41 17.05 0.19 -13.61
C VAL A 41 18.12 -0.82 -14.03
N ILE A 42 19.06 -1.05 -13.10
CA ILE A 42 20.17 -1.99 -13.27
C ILE A 42 20.18 -2.97 -12.09
N TYR A 43 20.29 -4.26 -12.39
CA TYR A 43 20.52 -5.29 -11.37
C TYR A 43 21.93 -5.83 -11.47
N ASP A 44 22.56 -5.95 -10.31
CA ASP A 44 23.89 -6.52 -10.12
C ASP A 44 23.80 -7.93 -9.59
N CYS A 45 24.42 -8.88 -10.29
CA CYS A 45 24.54 -10.25 -9.82
C CYS A 45 25.69 -10.32 -8.81
N ILE A 46 25.32 -10.39 -7.54
CA ILE A 46 26.23 -10.47 -6.41
C ILE A 46 26.31 -11.93 -5.94
N ASP A 47 27.49 -12.38 -5.54
CA ASP A 47 27.66 -13.68 -4.88
C ASP A 47 26.66 -13.82 -3.72
N ILE A 48 25.95 -14.96 -3.66
CA ILE A 48 24.90 -15.21 -2.69
C ILE A 48 25.37 -15.07 -1.24
N TYR A 49 26.66 -15.29 -0.95
CA TYR A 49 27.25 -15.14 0.38
C TYR A 49 27.79 -13.73 0.66
N LYS A 50 27.77 -12.84 -0.33
CA LYS A 50 28.24 -11.44 -0.23
C LYS A 50 27.14 -10.41 -0.45
N GLN A 51 25.90 -10.86 -0.53
CA GLN A 51 24.73 -10.00 -0.72
C GLN A 51 24.53 -9.06 0.49
N PRO A 52 23.97 -7.85 0.27
CA PRO A 52 23.80 -6.85 1.33
C PRO A 52 22.94 -7.33 2.50
N GLY A 53 22.02 -8.26 2.25
CA GLY A 53 21.18 -8.88 3.27
C GLY A 53 21.97 -9.42 4.47
N LEU A 54 23.16 -9.96 4.24
CA LEU A 54 24.00 -10.62 5.24
C LEU A 54 24.90 -9.66 6.03
N ASP A 55 25.00 -8.39 5.62
CA ASP A 55 25.80 -7.38 6.33
C ASP A 55 25.18 -6.99 7.69
N HIS A 56 23.96 -7.46 8.00
CA HIS A 56 23.25 -7.12 9.21
C HIS A 56 24.02 -7.66 10.44
N PRO A 57 24.21 -6.87 11.52
CA PRO A 57 25.00 -7.31 12.68
C PRO A 57 24.51 -8.61 13.32
N LEU A 58 23.19 -8.87 13.28
CA LEU A 58 22.58 -10.10 13.80
C LEU A 58 22.79 -11.33 12.90
N LEU A 59 23.32 -11.15 11.67
CA LEU A 59 23.44 -12.18 10.64
C LEU A 59 24.88 -12.58 10.29
N ARG A 60 25.88 -12.12 11.06
CA ARG A 60 27.32 -12.37 10.78
C ARG A 60 27.70 -13.84 10.55
N ASN A 61 26.99 -14.78 11.19
CA ASN A 61 27.20 -16.22 11.08
C ASN A 61 25.96 -16.94 10.53
N HIS A 62 25.06 -16.21 9.87
CA HIS A 62 23.81 -16.77 9.37
C HIS A 62 24.07 -17.80 8.28
N LYS A 63 23.56 -19.02 8.47
CA LYS A 63 23.63 -20.06 7.44
C LYS A 63 22.46 -19.89 6.48
N ILE A 64 22.77 -19.65 5.21
CA ILE A 64 21.73 -19.48 4.19
C ILE A 64 20.86 -20.74 4.09
N GLN A 65 19.57 -20.59 4.33
CA GLN A 65 18.56 -21.60 4.07
C GLN A 65 18.20 -21.55 2.57
N MET A 66 18.52 -22.59 1.81
CA MET A 66 18.30 -22.61 0.36
C MET A 66 16.85 -22.92 -0.05
N LYS A 67 16.09 -23.59 0.81
CA LYS A 67 14.67 -23.94 0.60
C LYS A 67 13.91 -23.99 1.92
N PRO A 68 12.61 -23.63 1.93
CA PRO A 68 11.77 -23.81 3.10
C PRO A 68 11.58 -25.31 3.40
N SER A 69 11.36 -25.65 4.67
CA SER A 69 11.12 -27.02 5.13
C SER A 69 9.71 -27.52 4.83
N PHE A 70 8.77 -26.59 4.74
CA PHE A 70 7.40 -26.81 4.31
C PHE A 70 7.02 -25.71 3.33
N SER A 71 6.44 -26.10 2.21
CA SER A 71 6.12 -25.20 1.12
C SER A 71 4.62 -25.27 0.82
N PRO A 72 3.88 -24.21 1.14
CA PRO A 72 2.50 -24.04 0.70
C PRO A 72 2.48 -23.98 -0.84
N HIS A 73 1.62 -24.79 -1.46
CA HIS A 73 1.52 -25.00 -2.92
C HIS A 73 2.58 -25.92 -3.57
N ASP A 74 3.23 -26.81 -2.82
CA ASP A 74 3.95 -27.93 -3.44
C ASP A 74 2.96 -28.90 -4.11
N SER A 75 2.80 -28.77 -5.42
CA SER A 75 2.08 -29.73 -6.24
C SER A 75 3.00 -30.90 -6.61
N THR A 76 2.62 -32.09 -6.18
CA THR A 76 3.17 -33.36 -6.66
C THR A 76 2.95 -33.50 -8.17
N ASN A 77 4.02 -33.81 -8.91
CA ASN A 77 4.01 -34.33 -10.28
C ASN A 77 3.13 -33.58 -11.29
N GLN A 78 3.60 -32.44 -11.77
CA GLN A 78 3.27 -32.01 -13.12
C GLN A 78 4.57 -31.77 -13.90
N THR A 79 4.95 -32.78 -14.69
CA THR A 79 5.81 -32.60 -15.88
C THR A 79 5.05 -31.74 -16.88
N GLY A 80 5.06 -30.42 -16.65
CA GLY A 80 4.48 -29.41 -17.51
C GLY A 80 5.59 -28.67 -18.25
N ASN A 81 5.49 -28.67 -19.58
CA ASN A 81 6.44 -28.11 -20.55
C ASN A 81 7.15 -26.83 -20.08
N ASN A 82 8.47 -26.78 -20.33
CA ASN A 82 9.34 -25.60 -20.17
C ASN A 82 8.90 -24.45 -21.11
N ALA A 83 7.78 -23.80 -20.80
CA ALA A 83 7.47 -22.48 -21.30
C ALA A 83 8.50 -21.54 -20.68
N THR A 84 9.56 -21.29 -21.44
CA THR A 84 10.70 -20.46 -21.02
C THR A 84 10.23 -19.01 -20.99
N TYR A 85 9.65 -18.58 -19.87
CA TYR A 85 9.40 -17.16 -19.66
C TYR A 85 10.76 -16.46 -19.67
N LYS A 86 10.97 -15.58 -20.65
CA LYS A 86 12.20 -14.78 -20.75
C LYS A 86 12.20 -13.76 -19.61
N THR A 87 12.57 -14.18 -18.40
CA THR A 87 12.98 -13.25 -17.36
C THR A 87 14.13 -12.43 -17.92
N LYS A 88 14.00 -11.10 -17.96
CA LYS A 88 15.08 -10.21 -18.44
C LYS A 88 16.35 -10.36 -17.59
N ILE A 89 16.21 -10.88 -16.37
CA ILE A 89 17.29 -11.17 -15.43
C ILE A 89 17.48 -12.68 -15.32
N ALA A 90 18.73 -13.12 -15.43
CA ALA A 90 19.14 -14.49 -15.16
C ALA A 90 20.58 -14.48 -14.64
N CYS A 91 20.74 -14.28 -13.33
CA CYS A 91 22.06 -14.24 -12.71
C CYS A 91 22.77 -15.61 -12.82
N PRO A 92 24.11 -15.62 -12.99
CA PRO A 92 24.91 -16.85 -12.97
C PRO A 92 24.67 -17.68 -11.71
N TYR A 93 24.93 -18.98 -11.80
CA TYR A 93 24.84 -19.87 -10.65
C TYR A 93 25.71 -19.36 -9.48
N GLY A 94 25.18 -19.43 -8.26
CA GLY A 94 25.84 -18.89 -7.06
C GLY A 94 25.70 -17.38 -6.87
N THR A 95 24.96 -16.68 -7.73
CA THR A 95 24.73 -15.23 -7.60
C THR A 95 23.24 -14.88 -7.60
N VAL A 96 22.91 -13.72 -7.03
CA VAL A 96 21.55 -13.20 -6.90
C VAL A 96 21.48 -11.76 -7.39
N PRO A 97 20.35 -11.35 -8.01
CA PRO A 97 20.17 -9.98 -8.49
C PRO A 97 19.88 -9.03 -7.33
N ILE A 98 20.70 -7.99 -7.21
CA ILE A 98 20.53 -6.88 -6.27
C ILE A 98 20.30 -5.62 -7.08
N LEU A 99 19.26 -4.85 -6.75
CA LEU A 99 18.96 -3.59 -7.43
C LEU A 99 20.08 -2.58 -7.12
N ARG A 100 20.71 -2.04 -8.17
CA ARG A 100 21.74 -1.01 -8.04
C ARG A 100 21.06 0.34 -7.82
N ASN A 101 21.26 0.90 -6.64
CA ASN A 101 20.72 2.20 -6.24
C ASN A 101 21.82 3.15 -5.75
N THR A 102 21.53 4.45 -5.79
CA THR A 102 22.38 5.47 -5.17
C THR A 102 22.19 5.46 -3.66
N LYS A 103 23.16 6.03 -2.92
CA LYS A 103 23.02 6.24 -1.47
C LYS A 103 21.82 7.14 -1.15
N GLU A 104 21.60 8.15 -1.98
CA GLU A 104 20.48 9.07 -1.88
C GLU A 104 19.13 8.33 -2.02
N PHE A 105 18.97 7.51 -3.06
CA PHE A 105 17.76 6.69 -3.21
C PHE A 105 17.53 5.81 -1.98
N ASN A 106 18.56 5.08 -1.53
CA ASN A 106 18.41 4.19 -0.37
C ASN A 106 18.02 4.95 0.90
N THR A 107 18.55 6.17 1.08
CA THR A 107 18.22 7.03 2.23
C THR A 107 16.78 7.52 2.14
N ASN A 108 16.37 8.08 1.00
CA ASN A 108 15.02 8.60 0.79
C ASN A 108 13.96 7.48 0.88
N ALA A 109 14.24 6.31 0.31
CA ALA A 109 13.36 5.16 0.37
C ALA A 109 13.21 4.63 1.81
N GLN A 110 14.28 4.63 2.59
CA GLN A 110 14.22 4.23 4.00
C GLN A 110 13.42 5.24 4.84
N ILE A 111 13.64 6.55 4.65
CA ILE A 111 12.88 7.61 5.33
C ILE A 111 11.39 7.49 5.01
N PHE A 112 11.05 7.30 3.73
CA PHE A 112 9.66 7.07 3.31
C PHE A 112 9.09 5.82 4.00
N ALA A 113 9.83 4.71 4.01
CA ALA A 113 9.38 3.46 4.59
C ALA A 113 9.11 3.56 6.10
N GLU A 114 10.04 4.13 6.86
CA GLU A 114 9.92 4.32 8.31
C GLU A 114 8.73 5.23 8.68
N LYS A 115 8.45 6.23 7.84
CA LYS A 115 7.37 7.18 8.09
C LYS A 115 5.99 6.64 7.68
N TYR A 116 5.90 5.93 6.56
CA TYR A 116 4.61 5.63 5.93
C TYR A 116 4.26 4.14 5.87
N LEU A 117 5.22 3.21 6.00
CA LEU A 117 4.99 1.77 5.88
C LEU A 117 4.87 1.06 7.24
N ASN A 118 3.93 1.49 8.09
CA ASN A 118 3.64 0.83 9.36
C ASN A 118 2.20 0.29 9.42
N PRO A 119 2.00 -1.03 9.19
CA PRO A 119 0.67 -1.62 9.17
C PRO A 119 0.13 -1.97 10.57
N ILE A 120 0.96 -1.87 11.62
CA ILE A 120 0.58 -2.26 13.00
C ILE A 120 -0.10 -1.10 13.73
N LEU A 121 0.28 0.15 13.44
CA LEU A 121 -0.24 1.37 14.09
C LEU A 121 -1.28 2.10 13.23
N ALA A 122 -2.37 1.41 12.85
CA ALA A 122 -3.43 1.98 12.02
C ALA A 122 -4.03 3.29 12.60
N ASP A 123 -4.09 3.43 13.92
CA ASP A 123 -4.65 4.62 14.59
C ASP A 123 -3.69 5.83 14.64
N GLY A 124 -2.44 5.66 14.19
CA GLY A 124 -1.35 6.65 14.29
C GLY A 124 -0.76 7.11 12.96
N LEU A 125 -1.45 6.86 11.84
CA LEU A 125 -0.97 7.25 10.52
C LEU A 125 -0.82 8.78 10.39
N ASP A 126 0.15 9.19 9.57
CA ASP A 126 0.38 10.58 9.16
C ASP A 126 -0.94 11.17 8.60
N PRO A 127 -1.29 12.44 8.87
CA PRO A 127 -2.54 13.04 8.41
C PRO A 127 -2.77 12.99 6.89
N LEU A 128 -1.69 12.87 6.10
CA LEU A 128 -1.74 12.74 4.64
C LEU A 128 -1.78 11.28 4.18
N THR A 129 -1.84 10.32 5.11
CA THR A 129 -1.87 8.90 4.79
C THR A 129 -3.26 8.33 5.05
N HIS A 130 -3.81 7.64 4.04
CA HIS A 130 -5.13 7.02 4.12
C HIS A 130 -5.07 5.53 3.80
N ILE A 131 -5.91 4.75 4.48
CA ILE A 131 -5.91 3.29 4.41
C ILE A 131 -7.30 2.74 4.11
N ALA A 132 -7.35 1.75 3.21
CA ALA A 132 -8.53 0.92 2.99
C ALA A 132 -8.10 -0.55 2.92
N GLY A 133 -8.46 -1.33 3.93
CA GLY A 133 -8.01 -2.70 4.07
C GLY A 133 -8.76 -3.51 5.11
N VAL A 134 -8.30 -4.74 5.30
CA VAL A 134 -8.79 -5.66 6.32
C VAL A 134 -7.63 -6.14 7.18
N ARG A 135 -7.93 -6.33 8.46
CA ARG A 135 -7.00 -6.87 9.46
C ARG A 135 -7.68 -7.97 10.25
N SER A 136 -6.91 -8.91 10.76
CA SER A 136 -7.36 -9.92 11.71
C SER A 136 -6.43 -9.98 12.92
N GLU A 137 -7.04 -10.01 14.10
CA GLU A 137 -6.41 -10.15 15.41
C GLU A 137 -7.42 -10.73 16.43
N PRO A 138 -6.95 -11.35 17.53
CA PRO A 138 -5.57 -11.72 17.81
C PRO A 138 -5.17 -13.06 17.13
N GLY A 139 -3.91 -13.14 16.69
CA GLY A 139 -3.30 -14.38 16.19
C GLY A 139 -3.06 -15.45 17.27
N PRO A 140 -2.15 -16.42 17.06
CA PRO A 140 -1.00 -16.33 16.17
C PRO A 140 -1.25 -16.84 14.75
N TYR A 141 -0.76 -16.07 13.79
CA TYR A 141 -0.75 -16.37 12.35
C TYR A 141 0.65 -16.78 11.89
N ARG A 142 0.72 -17.67 10.90
CA ARG A 142 1.97 -18.21 10.33
C ARG A 142 2.23 -17.78 8.90
N GLY A 143 1.33 -17.01 8.29
CA GLY A 143 1.48 -16.55 6.92
C GLY A 143 0.24 -15.89 6.33
N VAL A 144 0.42 -15.24 5.19
CA VAL A 144 -0.61 -14.52 4.43
C VAL A 144 -0.28 -14.51 2.94
N GLN A 145 -1.30 -14.67 2.10
CA GLN A 145 -1.22 -14.49 0.64
C GLN A 145 -2.46 -13.78 0.14
N ALA A 146 -2.31 -13.12 -1.00
CA ALA A 146 -3.42 -12.70 -1.85
C ALA A 146 -2.95 -12.61 -3.30
N PHE A 147 -3.87 -12.73 -4.26
CA PHE A 147 -3.63 -12.25 -5.62
C PHE A 147 -3.81 -10.74 -5.65
N PHE A 148 -2.85 -10.06 -6.25
CA PHE A 148 -2.84 -8.62 -6.44
C PHE A 148 -3.05 -8.36 -7.93
N ASN A 149 -3.96 -7.46 -8.23
CA ASN A 149 -4.07 -6.89 -9.57
C ASN A 149 -3.34 -5.54 -9.56
N ALA A 150 -2.37 -5.39 -10.47
CA ALA A 150 -1.66 -4.15 -10.68
C ALA A 150 -2.46 -3.25 -11.62
N TYR A 151 -2.52 -1.96 -11.30
CA TYR A 151 -3.14 -0.93 -12.11
C TYR A 151 -2.15 0.21 -12.27
N ASN A 152 -2.12 0.81 -13.46
CA ASN A 152 -1.41 2.07 -13.65
C ASN A 152 -2.29 3.18 -13.07
N LEU A 153 -1.70 4.01 -12.23
CA LEU A 153 -2.34 5.18 -11.63
C LEU A 153 -1.49 6.40 -11.98
N ASP A 154 -2.12 7.47 -12.43
CA ASP A 154 -1.45 8.74 -12.67
C ASP A 154 -1.33 9.46 -11.31
N LEU A 155 -0.11 9.51 -10.78
CA LEU A 155 0.20 10.11 -9.48
C LEU A 155 1.05 11.38 -9.66
N ARG A 156 0.98 12.29 -8.70
CA ARG A 156 1.90 13.43 -8.63
C ARG A 156 3.25 13.03 -8.04
N ASP A 157 4.27 13.84 -8.27
CA ASP A 157 5.64 13.59 -7.80
C ASP A 157 5.75 13.44 -6.28
N ASP A 158 4.85 14.06 -5.52
CA ASP A 158 4.79 14.05 -4.05
C ASP A 158 3.77 13.05 -3.49
N GLU A 159 3.17 12.22 -4.33
CA GLU A 159 2.17 11.22 -3.95
C GLU A 159 2.74 9.80 -4.00
N ALA A 160 2.09 8.89 -3.26
CA ALA A 160 2.36 7.46 -3.39
C ALA A 160 1.08 6.63 -3.19
N SER A 161 1.02 5.49 -3.86
CA SER A 161 -0.07 4.52 -3.71
C SER A 161 0.50 3.12 -3.67
N TYR A 162 0.11 2.31 -2.68
CA TYR A 162 0.59 0.94 -2.58
C TYR A 162 -0.47 -0.01 -2.04
N ASN A 163 -0.41 -1.24 -2.55
CA ASN A 163 -1.20 -2.38 -2.09
C ASN A 163 -0.26 -3.31 -1.33
N GLN A 164 -0.70 -3.85 -0.19
CA GLN A 164 0.14 -4.63 0.70
C GLN A 164 -0.58 -5.85 1.27
N ILE A 165 0.19 -6.90 1.54
CA ILE A 165 -0.09 -7.91 2.57
C ILE A 165 0.98 -7.78 3.64
N TYR A 166 0.59 -8.02 4.89
CA TYR A 166 1.50 -7.90 6.02
C TYR A 166 1.15 -8.91 7.12
N ILE A 167 2.17 -9.26 7.89
CA ILE A 167 2.05 -10.05 9.11
C ILE A 167 3.05 -9.52 10.13
N GLY A 168 2.62 -9.39 11.38
CA GLY A 168 3.44 -8.79 12.42
C GLY A 168 2.92 -9.01 13.83
N SER A 169 3.68 -8.48 14.79
CA SER A 169 3.35 -8.47 16.20
C SER A 169 3.65 -7.11 16.81
N GLY A 170 2.67 -6.54 17.51
CA GLY A 170 2.84 -5.34 18.35
C GLY A 170 2.71 -5.65 19.84
N LEU A 171 3.63 -5.13 20.66
CA LEU A 171 3.59 -5.23 22.13
C LEU A 171 4.38 -4.05 22.77
N ASN A 172 3.80 -3.38 23.77
CA ASN A 172 4.48 -2.33 24.57
C ASN A 172 5.19 -1.25 23.73
N ASN A 173 4.51 -0.69 22.72
CA ASN A 173 5.04 0.28 21.74
C ASN A 173 6.20 -0.23 20.86
N GLU A 174 6.53 -1.51 20.92
CA GLU A 174 7.42 -2.17 19.96
C GLU A 174 6.59 -2.94 18.92
N ALA A 175 7.06 -2.92 17.68
CA ALA A 175 6.42 -3.63 16.58
C ALA A 175 7.47 -4.37 15.74
N ASN A 176 7.17 -5.63 15.41
CA ASN A 176 7.88 -6.40 14.41
C ASN A 176 6.90 -6.76 13.30
N PHE A 177 7.29 -6.61 12.05
CA PHE A 177 6.45 -7.02 10.93
C PHE A 177 7.28 -7.22 9.68
N VAL A 178 6.71 -7.99 8.77
CA VAL A 178 7.16 -8.12 7.38
C VAL A 178 5.97 -7.80 6.48
N MET A 179 6.24 -7.14 5.37
CA MET A 179 5.23 -6.78 4.39
C MET A 179 5.79 -6.79 2.97
N THR A 180 4.90 -6.98 2.01
CA THR A 180 5.23 -6.96 0.59
C THR A 180 4.02 -6.52 -0.21
N GLY A 181 4.26 -6.04 -1.41
CA GLY A 181 3.19 -5.75 -2.34
C GLY A 181 3.61 -5.00 -3.58
N LEU A 182 2.71 -4.14 -4.05
CA LEU A 182 2.88 -3.29 -5.22
C LEU A 182 2.87 -1.83 -4.80
N MET A 183 3.77 -1.02 -5.34
CA MET A 183 3.91 0.40 -5.03
C MET A 183 4.09 1.22 -6.30
N ILE A 184 3.44 2.38 -6.32
CA ILE A 184 3.69 3.48 -7.25
C ILE A 184 4.15 4.65 -6.40
N ASN A 185 5.36 5.13 -6.64
CA ASN A 185 5.95 6.25 -5.90
C ASN A 185 6.89 7.02 -6.85
N PRO A 186 6.38 8.06 -7.51
CA PRO A 186 7.16 8.82 -8.49
C PRO A 186 8.34 9.55 -7.84
N SER A 187 8.21 10.00 -6.58
CA SER A 187 9.31 10.60 -5.81
C SER A 187 10.54 9.69 -5.69
N LEU A 188 10.32 8.38 -5.49
CA LEU A 188 11.41 7.41 -5.36
C LEU A 188 11.91 6.91 -6.73
N TYR A 189 11.00 6.57 -7.64
CA TYR A 189 11.35 5.86 -8.87
C TYR A 189 11.46 6.76 -10.11
N GLY A 190 11.09 8.05 -9.99
CA GLY A 190 11.11 9.05 -11.05
C GLY A 190 10.09 8.82 -12.17
N ASN A 191 9.07 8.01 -11.92
CA ASN A 191 7.96 7.70 -12.84
C ASN A 191 6.84 6.94 -12.11
N ASP A 192 5.72 6.77 -12.81
CA ASP A 192 4.50 6.11 -12.30
C ASP A 192 4.50 4.59 -12.54
N SER A 193 5.67 3.97 -12.73
CA SER A 193 5.72 2.51 -12.92
C SER A 193 5.30 1.81 -11.63
N VAL A 194 4.60 0.69 -11.76
CA VAL A 194 4.27 -0.19 -10.64
C VAL A 194 5.49 -1.04 -10.28
N TRP A 195 5.90 -1.03 -9.02
CA TRP A 195 7.02 -1.81 -8.49
C TRP A 195 6.55 -2.85 -7.49
N THR A 196 7.11 -4.06 -7.54
CA THR A 196 7.09 -4.92 -6.36
C THR A 196 8.00 -4.34 -5.29
N PHE A 197 7.65 -4.54 -4.02
CA PHE A 197 8.50 -4.13 -2.90
C PHE A 197 8.35 -5.06 -1.70
N GLY A 198 9.30 -4.99 -0.78
CA GLY A 198 9.20 -5.56 0.54
C GLY A 198 9.79 -4.62 1.58
N PHE A 199 9.21 -4.63 2.77
CA PHE A 199 9.69 -3.88 3.92
C PHE A 199 9.55 -4.74 5.18
N TRP A 200 10.46 -4.58 6.11
CA TRP A 200 10.38 -5.24 7.41
C TRP A 200 10.86 -4.30 8.49
N GLN A 201 10.32 -4.48 9.70
CA GLN A 201 10.80 -3.87 10.93
C GLN A 201 10.91 -4.96 11.99
N GLY A 202 11.99 -4.95 12.75
CA GLY A 202 12.29 -5.95 13.77
C GLY A 202 12.78 -5.32 15.07
N LYS A 203 13.70 -6.01 15.74
CA LYS A 203 14.29 -5.62 17.03
C LYS A 203 14.77 -4.17 17.03
N ASP A 204 14.54 -3.47 18.13
CA ASP A 204 14.95 -2.08 18.35
C ASP A 204 14.38 -1.10 17.30
N GLY A 205 13.28 -1.45 16.62
CA GLY A 205 12.70 -0.65 15.54
C GLY A 205 13.55 -0.60 14.26
N LYS A 206 14.58 -1.45 14.13
CA LYS A 206 15.40 -1.51 12.92
C LYS A 206 14.64 -2.19 11.80
N GLY A 207 14.71 -1.64 10.60
CA GLY A 207 14.04 -2.19 9.44
C GLY A 207 14.78 -1.91 8.16
N CYS A 208 14.29 -2.45 7.05
CA CYS A 208 14.87 -2.18 5.75
C CYS A 208 13.87 -2.24 4.59
N TYR A 209 13.91 -1.21 3.75
CA TYR A 209 13.21 -1.18 2.46
C TYR A 209 13.99 -1.93 1.38
N ASN A 210 13.37 -2.98 0.85
CA ASN A 210 13.94 -3.88 -0.15
C ASN A 210 15.33 -4.40 0.26
N THR A 211 16.32 -4.26 -0.62
CA THR A 211 17.74 -4.57 -0.39
C THR A 211 18.60 -3.31 -0.29
N GLY A 212 18.00 -2.14 -0.01
CA GLY A 212 18.73 -0.86 0.13
C GLY A 212 19.62 -0.82 1.38
N CYS A 213 19.38 -1.75 2.29
CA CYS A 213 20.03 -1.95 3.58
C CYS A 213 20.03 -3.46 3.93
N PRO A 214 20.71 -3.87 5.02
CA PRO A 214 20.82 -5.28 5.38
C PRO A 214 19.54 -5.89 5.98
N GLY A 215 19.38 -7.21 5.88
CA GLY A 215 18.30 -7.97 6.54
C GLY A 215 17.57 -8.98 5.64
N PHE A 216 17.25 -8.64 4.39
CA PHE A 216 16.59 -9.58 3.48
C PHE A 216 17.60 -10.44 2.72
N VAL A 217 17.46 -11.76 2.79
CA VAL A 217 18.30 -12.73 2.07
C VAL A 217 17.61 -13.12 0.77
N GLN A 218 18.07 -12.53 -0.34
CA GLN A 218 17.66 -12.87 -1.70
C GLN A 218 18.22 -14.26 -2.08
N LEU A 219 17.38 -15.09 -2.70
CA LEU A 219 17.72 -16.44 -3.15
C LEU A 219 17.48 -16.65 -4.63
N SER A 220 16.37 -16.14 -5.17
CA SER A 220 16.06 -16.34 -6.58
C SER A 220 17.08 -15.63 -7.47
N PRO A 221 17.72 -16.32 -8.43
CA PRO A 221 18.66 -15.70 -9.37
C PRO A 221 17.95 -14.93 -10.50
N ARG A 222 16.61 -14.95 -10.53
CA ARG A 222 15.80 -14.40 -11.64
C ARG A 222 14.74 -13.40 -11.17
N ASN A 223 14.28 -13.51 -9.92
CA ASN A 223 13.17 -12.75 -9.38
C ASN A 223 13.63 -11.94 -8.17
N PRO A 224 14.08 -10.69 -8.35
CA PRO A 224 14.43 -9.82 -7.23
C PRO A 224 13.18 -9.42 -6.42
N ILE A 225 13.34 -9.10 -5.14
CA ILE A 225 12.25 -8.61 -4.27
C ILE A 225 11.60 -7.33 -4.81
N ALA A 226 12.41 -6.41 -5.32
CA ALA A 226 11.95 -5.19 -6.00
C ALA A 226 12.11 -5.36 -7.50
N PHE A 227 11.04 -5.17 -8.26
CA PHE A 227 11.03 -5.29 -9.71
C PHE A 227 9.96 -4.40 -10.33
N PRO A 228 10.27 -3.62 -11.39
CA PRO A 228 9.26 -2.85 -12.10
C PRO A 228 8.41 -3.78 -12.97
N LEU A 229 7.09 -3.74 -12.77
CA LEU A 229 6.15 -4.42 -13.63
C LEU A 229 6.01 -3.62 -14.94
N GLY A 230 6.47 -4.20 -16.04
CA GLY A 230 6.28 -3.63 -17.37
C GLY A 230 4.83 -3.82 -17.82
N MET A 231 3.93 -2.98 -17.34
CA MET A 231 2.52 -2.99 -17.75
C MET A 231 2.35 -2.23 -19.06
N LYS A 232 1.61 -2.81 -20.01
CA LYS A 232 1.05 -2.04 -21.11
C LYS A 232 -0.15 -1.24 -20.59
N PRO A 233 -0.45 -0.05 -21.13
CA PRO A 233 -1.71 0.64 -20.82
C PRO A 233 -2.88 -0.33 -21.02
N LEU A 234 -3.73 -0.48 -20.00
CA LEU A 234 -4.91 -1.37 -19.95
C LEU A 234 -4.67 -2.86 -19.64
N GLU A 235 -3.43 -3.31 -19.42
CA GLU A 235 -3.15 -4.72 -19.10
C GLU A 235 -2.81 -4.86 -17.61
N ALA A 236 -3.75 -5.40 -16.81
CA ALA A 236 -3.53 -5.65 -15.39
C ALA A 236 -2.43 -6.68 -15.18
N GLY A 237 -1.40 -6.32 -14.41
CA GLY A 237 -0.33 -7.25 -14.03
C GLY A 237 -0.75 -8.02 -12.78
N ASN A 238 -0.89 -9.35 -12.87
CA ASN A 238 -1.31 -10.15 -11.72
C ASN A 238 -0.08 -10.76 -11.03
N ILE A 239 0.05 -10.54 -9.72
CA ILE A 239 1.05 -11.22 -8.89
C ILE A 239 0.37 -11.91 -7.71
N HIS A 240 0.96 -12.98 -7.20
CA HIS A 240 0.43 -13.69 -6.03
C HIS A 240 1.53 -13.85 -4.98
N PRO A 241 1.85 -12.79 -4.23
CA PRO A 241 2.81 -12.87 -3.14
C PRO A 241 2.26 -13.70 -1.98
N PHE A 242 3.17 -14.42 -1.33
CA PHE A 242 2.89 -15.20 -0.15
C PHE A 242 4.03 -15.05 0.86
N ILE A 243 3.68 -14.61 2.07
CA ILE A 243 4.57 -14.56 3.22
C ILE A 243 4.25 -15.75 4.13
N HIS A 244 5.26 -16.51 4.56
CA HIS A 244 5.06 -17.58 5.53
C HIS A 244 6.26 -17.81 6.43
N GLN A 245 6.00 -18.24 7.65
CA GLN A 245 7.03 -18.71 8.54
C GLN A 245 7.41 -20.15 8.19
N ASP A 246 8.70 -20.45 8.13
CA ASP A 246 9.18 -21.82 8.00
C ASP A 246 9.06 -22.56 9.34
N LYS A 247 8.44 -23.74 9.31
CA LYS A 247 8.13 -24.50 10.53
C LYS A 247 9.38 -24.99 11.28
N GLN A 248 10.45 -25.32 10.56
CA GLN A 248 11.67 -25.85 11.18
C GLN A 248 12.64 -24.75 11.59
N THR A 249 12.88 -23.75 10.73
CA THR A 249 13.88 -22.72 11.03
C THR A 249 13.32 -21.51 11.75
N GLY A 250 12.03 -21.20 11.56
CA GLY A 250 11.38 -19.98 12.03
C GLY A 250 11.58 -18.76 11.11
N ASN A 251 12.32 -18.91 10.00
CA ASN A 251 12.56 -17.83 9.03
C ASN A 251 11.27 -17.43 8.29
N TRP A 252 11.14 -16.16 7.95
CA TRP A 252 9.97 -15.62 7.24
C TRP A 252 10.25 -15.55 5.74
N TRP A 253 9.62 -16.44 4.97
CA TRP A 253 9.81 -16.59 3.54
C TRP A 253 8.86 -15.72 2.73
N LEU A 254 9.41 -15.15 1.65
CA LEU A 254 8.66 -14.49 0.60
C LEU A 254 8.72 -15.36 -0.67
N SER A 255 7.55 -15.78 -1.13
CA SER A 255 7.37 -16.52 -2.37
C SER A 255 6.33 -15.84 -3.25
N THR A 256 6.31 -16.18 -4.54
CA THR A 256 5.25 -15.76 -5.46
C THR A 256 4.85 -16.91 -6.38
N LEU A 257 3.57 -16.97 -6.80
CA LEU A 257 3.16 -17.87 -7.88
C LEU A 257 3.32 -17.16 -9.23
N GLY A 258 4.07 -17.78 -10.14
CA GLY A 258 4.15 -17.32 -11.53
C GLY A 258 2.87 -17.64 -12.32
N TYR A 259 2.79 -17.15 -13.56
CA TYR A 259 1.64 -17.37 -14.46
C TYR A 259 1.27 -18.84 -14.69
N ASN A 260 2.25 -19.74 -14.63
CA ASN A 260 2.04 -21.19 -14.75
C ASN A 260 1.72 -21.86 -13.40
N LEU A 261 1.41 -21.07 -12.37
CA LEU A 261 1.22 -21.49 -10.98
C LEU A 261 2.45 -22.16 -10.35
N PHE A 262 3.62 -22.06 -10.99
CA PHE A 262 4.88 -22.48 -10.37
C PHE A 262 5.27 -21.49 -9.29
N LYS A 263 5.47 -22.02 -8.09
CA LYS A 263 6.02 -21.29 -6.96
C LYS A 263 7.47 -20.89 -7.23
N VAL A 264 7.79 -19.64 -6.94
CA VAL A 264 9.15 -19.12 -6.91
C VAL A 264 9.42 -18.58 -5.52
N ASP A 265 10.44 -19.13 -4.85
CA ASP A 265 10.95 -18.60 -3.60
C ASP A 265 11.89 -17.42 -3.91
N ILE A 266 11.49 -16.21 -3.55
CA ILE A 266 12.25 -14.99 -3.82
C ILE A 266 13.42 -14.90 -2.83
N GLY A 267 13.12 -15.09 -1.55
CA GLY A 267 14.07 -14.97 -0.45
C GLY A 267 13.35 -15.04 0.89
N TYR A 268 14.04 -14.64 1.96
CA TYR A 268 13.47 -14.66 3.30
C TYR A 268 14.11 -13.64 4.23
N TRP A 269 13.40 -13.29 5.29
CA TRP A 269 13.89 -12.56 6.45
C TRP A 269 14.26 -13.57 7.56
N PRO A 270 15.53 -13.65 7.98
CA PRO A 270 15.95 -14.52 9.07
C PRO A 270 15.24 -14.20 10.38
N LYS A 271 14.91 -15.22 11.18
CA LYS A 271 14.20 -15.03 12.46
C LYS A 271 14.97 -14.15 13.45
N GLU A 272 16.30 -14.13 13.36
CA GLU A 272 17.18 -13.42 14.27
C GLU A 272 16.89 -11.91 14.30
N LEU A 273 16.27 -11.39 13.24
CA LEU A 273 15.84 -10.00 13.10
C LEU A 273 14.66 -9.62 14.00
N PHE A 274 13.89 -10.58 14.51
CA PHE A 274 12.62 -10.35 15.21
C PHE A 274 12.66 -10.89 16.65
N ASN A 275 12.01 -10.19 17.59
CA ASN A 275 11.83 -10.57 18.99
C ASN A 275 10.36 -10.81 19.37
N LEU A 276 9.41 -10.43 18.51
CA LEU A 276 7.97 -10.54 18.77
C LEU A 276 7.26 -11.52 17.83
N MET A 277 7.98 -12.13 16.88
CA MET A 277 7.40 -12.99 15.83
C MET A 277 7.84 -14.45 15.90
N ASP A 278 8.51 -14.89 16.97
CA ASP A 278 8.96 -16.30 17.14
C ASP A 278 7.77 -17.27 17.09
N ASN A 279 6.67 -16.91 17.75
CA ASN A 279 5.42 -17.68 17.79
C ASN A 279 4.41 -17.28 16.71
N GLY A 280 4.87 -16.63 15.63
CA GLY A 280 4.00 -16.11 14.58
C GLY A 280 3.61 -14.65 14.83
N GLY A 281 2.84 -14.08 13.91
CA GLY A 281 2.30 -12.72 14.05
C GLY A 281 0.99 -12.70 14.84
N ASN A 282 0.79 -11.73 15.74
CA ASN A 282 -0.52 -11.51 16.37
C ASN A 282 -1.49 -10.73 15.48
N ILE A 283 -0.99 -10.10 14.42
CA ILE A 283 -1.73 -9.28 13.47
C ILE A 283 -1.40 -9.74 12.05
N VAL A 284 -2.43 -9.82 11.20
CA VAL A 284 -2.29 -10.11 9.76
C VAL A 284 -3.30 -9.28 8.97
N GLY A 285 -2.94 -8.86 7.76
CA GLY A 285 -3.87 -8.08 6.96
C GLY A 285 -3.48 -7.89 5.51
N ALA A 286 -4.40 -7.26 4.78
CA ALA A 286 -4.27 -6.90 3.38
C ALA A 286 -5.01 -5.58 3.12
N GLY A 287 -4.48 -4.71 2.27
CA GLY A 287 -5.14 -3.45 1.97
C GLY A 287 -4.32 -2.51 1.11
N GLY A 288 -4.96 -1.46 0.62
CA GLY A 288 -4.30 -0.34 -0.03
C GLY A 288 -4.03 0.78 0.95
N VAL A 289 -2.98 1.55 0.68
CA VAL A 289 -2.64 2.78 1.39
C VAL A 289 -2.18 3.80 0.36
N VAL A 290 -2.49 5.06 0.63
CA VAL A 290 -1.94 6.19 -0.13
C VAL A 290 -1.22 7.16 0.79
N HIS A 291 -0.25 7.86 0.21
CA HIS A 291 0.27 9.11 0.73
C HIS A 291 -0.16 10.23 -0.22
N ALA A 292 -0.97 11.14 0.29
CA ALA A 292 -1.52 12.26 -0.46
C ALA A 292 -0.56 13.45 -0.47
N SER A 293 -0.64 14.25 -1.54
CA SER A 293 -0.04 15.58 -1.56
C SER A 293 -0.70 16.45 -0.46
N PRO A 294 0.06 17.33 0.21
CA PRO A 294 -0.54 18.36 1.06
C PRO A 294 -1.45 19.32 0.29
N PHE A 295 -1.36 19.34 -1.05
CA PHE A 295 -2.13 20.21 -1.91
C PHE A 295 -2.91 19.40 -2.94
N GLY A 296 -4.24 19.45 -2.90
CA GLY A 296 -5.10 18.86 -3.93
C GLY A 296 -5.88 17.64 -3.46
N SER A 297 -6.37 16.85 -4.42
CA SER A 297 -7.16 15.65 -4.14
C SER A 297 -6.25 14.50 -3.76
N SER A 298 -6.64 13.68 -2.78
CA SER A 298 -5.89 12.47 -2.44
C SER A 298 -5.80 11.53 -3.64
N PRO A 299 -4.66 10.84 -3.84
CA PRO A 299 -4.46 10.02 -5.02
C PRO A 299 -5.35 8.78 -5.03
N ALA A 300 -5.37 8.15 -6.19
CA ALA A 300 -6.03 6.88 -6.41
C ALA A 300 -5.43 5.75 -5.55
N MET A 301 -6.28 4.91 -4.99
CA MET A 301 -5.89 3.65 -4.35
C MET A 301 -6.48 2.46 -5.13
N GLY A 302 -5.75 1.34 -5.13
CA GLY A 302 -6.19 0.12 -5.78
C GLY A 302 -6.46 0.29 -7.28
N HIS A 303 -7.69 0.00 -7.73
CA HIS A 303 -8.04 -0.05 -9.16
C HIS A 303 -8.63 1.24 -9.71
N GLY A 304 -8.77 2.27 -8.88
CA GLY A 304 -9.13 3.54 -9.41
C GLY A 304 -10.65 3.86 -9.47
N GLN A 305 -11.57 3.09 -8.87
CA GLN A 305 -13.00 3.44 -8.92
C GLN A 305 -13.74 2.97 -7.68
N PHE A 306 -14.68 3.71 -7.11
CA PHE A 306 -15.46 3.24 -5.94
C PHE A 306 -16.07 1.85 -6.16
N PRO A 307 -16.15 1.01 -5.11
CA PRO A 307 -16.72 -0.31 -5.24
C PRO A 307 -18.23 -0.14 -5.47
N LYS A 308 -18.75 -0.74 -6.55
CA LYS A 308 -20.16 -0.67 -6.91
C LYS A 308 -20.81 -2.02 -6.66
N GLN A 309 -22.00 -2.00 -6.07
CA GLN A 309 -22.87 -3.17 -6.01
C GLN A 309 -23.87 -3.18 -7.18
N PRO A 310 -24.08 -4.34 -7.82
CA PRO A 310 -23.35 -5.60 -7.66
C PRO A 310 -21.92 -5.49 -8.23
N VAL A 311 -20.96 -6.22 -7.65
CA VAL A 311 -19.57 -6.27 -8.13
C VAL A 311 -19.59 -6.59 -9.63
N PRO A 312 -19.20 -5.64 -10.50
CA PRO A 312 -19.25 -5.85 -11.94
C PRO A 312 -18.32 -7.00 -12.33
N SER A 313 -18.77 -7.90 -13.21
CA SER A 313 -17.95 -9.02 -13.70
C SER A 313 -16.75 -8.57 -14.54
N ASP A 314 -16.70 -7.29 -14.94
CA ASP A 314 -15.59 -6.62 -15.62
C ASP A 314 -14.66 -5.85 -14.65
N GLY A 315 -15.05 -5.65 -13.39
CA GLY A 315 -14.25 -5.01 -12.36
C GLY A 315 -13.34 -6.01 -11.66
N SER A 316 -12.08 -6.12 -12.09
CA SER A 316 -11.10 -6.94 -11.37
C SER A 316 -10.85 -6.34 -9.97
N PRO A 317 -10.91 -7.13 -8.89
CA PRO A 317 -10.69 -6.63 -7.53
C PRO A 317 -9.23 -6.28 -7.28
N THR A 318 -8.93 -5.38 -6.35
CA THR A 318 -7.53 -5.08 -6.00
C THR A 318 -6.85 -6.29 -5.36
N PHE A 319 -7.56 -7.00 -4.48
CA PHE A 319 -7.12 -8.26 -3.90
C PHE A 319 -8.14 -9.37 -4.14
N SER A 320 -7.67 -10.58 -4.43
CA SER A 320 -8.52 -11.77 -4.46
C SER A 320 -7.84 -12.98 -3.79
N ASP A 321 -8.65 -13.92 -3.32
CA ASP A 321 -8.24 -15.14 -2.61
C ASP A 321 -7.31 -14.86 -1.41
N VAL A 322 -7.65 -13.83 -0.61
CA VAL A 322 -6.89 -13.49 0.60
C VAL A 322 -6.99 -14.65 1.58
N LYS A 323 -5.85 -15.33 1.81
CA LYS A 323 -5.74 -16.48 2.69
C LYS A 323 -4.69 -16.23 3.76
N VAL A 324 -5.00 -16.70 4.95
CA VAL A 324 -4.19 -16.58 6.16
C VAL A 324 -3.88 -17.97 6.68
N MET A 325 -2.65 -18.18 7.09
CA MET A 325 -2.20 -19.43 7.69
C MET A 325 -2.33 -19.35 9.21
N ASN A 326 -3.06 -20.30 9.80
CA ASN A 326 -3.28 -20.37 11.24
C ASN A 326 -2.05 -20.92 11.99
N SER A 327 -2.16 -21.00 13.32
CA SER A 327 -1.11 -21.50 14.22
C SER A 327 -0.67 -22.95 13.95
N LYS A 328 -1.51 -23.75 13.29
CA LYS A 328 -1.25 -25.15 12.89
C LYS A 328 -0.65 -25.27 11.49
N TYR A 329 -0.32 -24.16 10.84
CA TYR A 329 0.15 -24.09 9.45
C TYR A 329 -0.92 -24.47 8.41
N GLU A 330 -2.20 -24.38 8.77
CA GLU A 330 -3.31 -24.63 7.85
C GLU A 330 -3.75 -23.30 7.19
N SER A 331 -3.91 -23.31 5.87
CA SER A 331 -4.34 -22.14 5.10
C SER A 331 -5.86 -22.05 5.07
N HIS A 332 -6.41 -20.94 5.55
CA HIS A 332 -7.83 -20.63 5.50
C HIS A 332 -8.04 -19.29 4.80
N ARG A 333 -9.24 -19.07 4.28
CA ARG A 333 -9.64 -17.74 3.83
C ARG A 333 -9.61 -16.76 5.01
N MET A 334 -9.39 -15.49 4.74
CA MET A 334 -9.30 -14.48 5.81
C MET A 334 -10.60 -14.36 6.62
N ASP A 335 -11.77 -14.58 6.01
CA ASP A 335 -13.09 -14.53 6.67
C ASP A 335 -13.39 -15.73 7.57
N TYR A 336 -12.50 -16.73 7.60
CA TYR A 336 -12.49 -17.73 8.65
C TYR A 336 -12.10 -17.15 10.02
N PHE A 337 -11.38 -16.02 10.03
CA PHE A 337 -10.93 -15.32 11.22
C PHE A 337 -11.76 -14.04 11.44
N PRO A 338 -11.78 -13.48 12.66
CA PRO A 338 -12.38 -12.17 12.90
C PRO A 338 -11.74 -11.12 12.00
N ILE A 339 -12.54 -10.41 11.21
CA ILE A 339 -12.08 -9.34 10.33
C ILE A 339 -12.47 -7.99 10.92
N GLU A 340 -11.48 -7.13 11.08
CA GLU A 340 -11.63 -5.70 11.26
C GLU A 340 -11.47 -4.99 9.92
N LYS A 341 -12.35 -4.01 9.64
CA LYS A 341 -12.22 -3.13 8.48
C LYS A 341 -11.36 -1.94 8.87
N LEU A 342 -10.27 -1.72 8.15
CA LEU A 342 -9.45 -0.53 8.23
C LEU A 342 -9.93 0.44 7.15
N LEU A 343 -10.63 1.50 7.55
CA LEU A 343 -11.09 2.55 6.65
C LEU A 343 -11.18 3.88 7.41
N ASP A 344 -10.20 4.75 7.18
CA ASP A 344 -10.06 6.01 7.91
C ASP A 344 -10.80 7.19 7.24
N SER A 345 -10.97 7.13 5.92
CA SER A 345 -11.63 8.18 5.14
C SER A 345 -12.73 7.59 4.24
N PRO A 346 -13.89 7.20 4.80
CA PRO A 346 -14.97 6.50 4.07
C PRO A 346 -15.68 7.35 3.00
N GLN A 347 -15.58 8.67 3.08
CA GLN A 347 -16.03 9.60 2.04
C GLN A 347 -15.15 9.57 0.79
N CYS A 348 -13.90 9.12 0.97
CA CYS A 348 -12.84 9.17 -0.02
C CYS A 348 -12.52 7.78 -0.56
N TYR A 349 -12.52 6.79 0.31
CA TYR A 349 -12.14 5.44 -0.01
C TYR A 349 -13.29 4.50 0.32
N GLY A 350 -13.49 3.52 -0.55
CA GLY A 350 -14.45 2.45 -0.31
C GLY A 350 -13.72 1.14 -0.11
N ILE A 351 -14.27 0.29 0.76
CA ILE A 351 -13.87 -1.10 0.87
C ILE A 351 -15.10 -1.99 0.74
N GLU A 352 -15.05 -2.93 -0.20
CA GLU A 352 -16.06 -3.96 -0.33
C GLU A 352 -15.41 -5.33 -0.18
N ILE A 353 -16.02 -6.12 0.70
CA ILE A 353 -15.62 -7.50 0.99
C ILE A 353 -16.66 -8.40 0.35
N GLY A 354 -16.27 -9.07 -0.72
CA GLY A 354 -17.12 -9.95 -1.50
C GLY A 354 -16.73 -11.42 -1.35
N ILE A 355 -17.71 -12.29 -1.60
CA ILE A 355 -17.52 -13.72 -1.84
C ILE A 355 -17.95 -13.95 -3.30
N ASN A 356 -17.01 -14.02 -4.24
CA ASN A 356 -17.37 -14.14 -5.66
C ASN A 356 -17.76 -15.57 -6.01
N GLU A 357 -19.05 -15.93 -5.99
CA GLU A 357 -19.54 -17.21 -6.54
C GLU A 357 -19.01 -17.40 -7.97
N PRO A 358 -18.37 -18.55 -8.30
CA PRO A 358 -17.94 -18.79 -9.67
C PRO A 358 -19.18 -18.72 -10.58
N PRO A 359 -19.09 -18.06 -11.75
CA PRO A 359 -20.23 -17.91 -12.63
C PRO A 359 -20.83 -19.27 -12.96
N HIS A 360 -22.14 -19.41 -12.72
CA HIS A 360 -22.93 -20.54 -13.19
C HIS A 360 -22.85 -20.57 -14.72
N HIS A 361 -22.00 -21.44 -15.27
CA HIS A 361 -22.09 -21.81 -16.67
C HIS A 361 -23.39 -22.61 -16.86
N ASP A 362 -24.46 -21.91 -17.23
CA ASP A 362 -25.59 -22.55 -17.88
C ASP A 362 -25.08 -23.11 -19.22
N HIS A 363 -24.78 -24.42 -19.22
CA HIS A 363 -24.64 -25.19 -20.45
C HIS A 363 -25.99 -25.25 -21.17
N ARG A 364 -26.36 -24.18 -21.88
CA ARG A 364 -27.15 -24.31 -23.10
C ARG A 364 -26.17 -24.35 -24.25
N GLY A 365 -25.87 -25.56 -24.69
CA GLY A 365 -25.08 -25.80 -25.89
C GLY A 365 -25.65 -25.02 -27.07
N SER A 366 -24.86 -24.14 -27.65
CA SER A 366 -25.09 -23.62 -28.99
C SER A 366 -24.76 -24.74 -29.97
N GLY A 367 -25.73 -25.62 -30.18
CA GLY A 367 -25.81 -26.47 -31.37
C GLY A 367 -25.89 -25.57 -32.59
N LYS A 368 -24.93 -25.74 -33.48
CA LYS A 368 -24.75 -24.99 -34.71
C LYS A 368 -25.56 -25.70 -35.79
N ASP A 369 -26.74 -25.17 -36.14
CA ASP A 369 -27.49 -25.59 -37.32
C ASP A 369 -27.79 -24.39 -38.20
N ASP A 370 -27.12 -24.38 -39.35
CA ASP A 370 -27.36 -23.49 -40.48
C ASP A 370 -28.63 -23.94 -41.22
N ASN A 371 -29.68 -23.08 -41.29
CA ASN A 371 -30.41 -22.90 -42.55
C ASN A 371 -31.28 -21.64 -42.58
N ALA A 372 -31.35 -21.06 -43.78
CA ALA A 372 -32.05 -19.84 -44.14
C ALA A 372 -33.59 -19.96 -44.07
N THR A 373 -34.30 -18.84 -43.85
CA THR A 373 -35.19 -18.17 -44.84
C THR A 373 -35.89 -16.94 -44.22
N LYS A 374 -35.96 -15.86 -45.02
CA LYS A 374 -36.63 -14.57 -44.80
C LYS A 374 -38.07 -14.67 -44.27
N SER A 375 -38.51 -13.70 -43.43
CA SER A 375 -39.65 -12.82 -43.76
C SER A 375 -39.79 -11.61 -42.81
N LYS A 376 -40.27 -10.51 -43.40
CA LYS A 376 -40.60 -9.19 -42.82
C LYS A 376 -41.82 -9.25 -41.90
N LYS A 377 -41.86 -8.42 -40.84
CA LYS A 377 -42.85 -7.33 -40.67
C LYS A 377 -42.75 -6.61 -39.32
N THR A 378 -42.76 -5.28 -39.43
CA THR A 378 -43.17 -4.27 -38.46
C THR A 378 -44.59 -4.51 -37.91
N ARG A 379 -44.80 -4.36 -36.59
CA ARG A 379 -45.69 -3.32 -35.98
C ARG A 379 -45.75 -3.40 -34.45
N LYS A 380 -46.09 -2.24 -33.91
CA LYS A 380 -46.10 -1.74 -32.54
C LYS A 380 -47.46 -2.02 -31.84
N VAL A 381 -47.41 -2.04 -30.51
CA VAL A 381 -48.46 -1.65 -29.51
C VAL A 381 -49.53 -2.70 -29.18
N GLN A 382 -49.66 -3.08 -27.88
CA GLN A 382 -50.77 -2.65 -26.98
C GLN A 382 -50.58 -3.13 -25.52
N PHE A 383 -50.75 -2.21 -24.55
CA PHE A 383 -51.15 -2.43 -23.15
C PHE A 383 -52.65 -2.82 -23.13
N ASP A 384 -53.28 -3.55 -22.21
CA ASP A 384 -53.33 -3.45 -20.74
C ASP A 384 -54.27 -4.62 -20.21
N PRO A 385 -54.87 -4.65 -18.98
CA PRO A 385 -54.48 -5.50 -17.84
C PRO A 385 -55.63 -6.39 -17.25
N GLN A 386 -55.45 -6.86 -15.98
CA GLN A 386 -56.38 -7.59 -15.06
C GLN A 386 -56.41 -9.12 -15.20
N GLY A 387 -56.53 -9.95 -14.14
CA GLY A 387 -56.69 -9.72 -12.71
C GLY A 387 -57.26 -10.98 -12.02
N GLY A 388 -56.88 -11.21 -10.74
CA GLY A 388 -57.57 -12.08 -9.76
C GLY A 388 -57.42 -13.60 -9.95
N LYS A 389 -57.50 -14.51 -8.98
CA LYS A 389 -57.72 -14.63 -7.51
C LYS A 389 -57.10 -16.02 -7.19
N GLY A 390 -56.56 -16.39 -6.02
CA GLY A 390 -57.06 -16.22 -4.68
C GLY A 390 -56.46 -17.28 -3.74
N SER A 391 -56.02 -16.81 -2.57
CA SER A 391 -56.43 -17.29 -1.23
C SER A 391 -55.85 -18.58 -0.61
N LYS A 392 -55.27 -18.33 0.58
CA LYS A 392 -55.31 -19.10 1.85
C LYS A 392 -54.55 -20.44 1.82
N GLY A 393 -53.55 -20.72 2.65
CA GLY A 393 -53.16 -20.18 3.95
C GLY A 393 -53.21 -21.28 5.00
N ARG A 394 -52.09 -21.64 5.64
CA ARG A 394 -52.02 -21.92 7.09
C ARG A 394 -50.59 -22.27 7.54
N LYS A 395 -50.35 -21.88 8.79
CA LYS A 395 -49.13 -21.95 9.60
C LYS A 395 -48.97 -23.32 10.28
N SER A 396 -47.72 -23.70 10.59
CA SER A 396 -47.20 -24.21 11.88
C SER A 396 -45.88 -24.94 11.61
N ALA A 397 -44.71 -24.50 12.07
CA ALA A 397 -44.15 -24.52 13.43
C ALA A 397 -43.71 -25.92 13.93
N LEU A 398 -42.40 -25.97 14.24
CA LEU A 398 -41.68 -26.72 15.30
C LEU A 398 -41.10 -28.13 15.07
N SER A 399 -39.76 -28.14 15.10
CA SER A 399 -38.83 -28.86 16.01
C SER A 399 -38.44 -30.34 15.80
N LYS A 400 -37.10 -30.53 15.79
CA LYS A 400 -36.27 -31.52 16.55
C LYS A 400 -36.49 -33.02 16.26
N GLU A 401 -35.56 -33.96 16.39
CA GLU A 401 -34.11 -34.09 16.64
C GLU A 401 -33.81 -35.60 16.36
N SER A 402 -32.56 -35.93 15.98
CA SER A 402 -31.83 -37.20 16.22
C SER A 402 -32.37 -38.61 15.82
N GLN A 403 -31.60 -39.28 14.93
CA GLN A 403 -31.09 -40.68 14.84
C GLN A 403 -31.45 -41.73 15.95
N PRO A 404 -31.11 -43.05 15.83
CA PRO A 404 -30.59 -43.90 14.71
C PRO A 404 -31.29 -45.29 14.59
N LEU A 405 -30.98 -46.12 13.57
CA LEU A 405 -30.58 -47.54 13.70
C LEU A 405 -30.35 -48.25 12.34
N GLU A 406 -29.47 -49.24 12.37
CA GLU A 406 -28.94 -50.07 11.29
C GLU A 406 -29.90 -51.19 10.81
N LEU A 407 -29.77 -51.62 9.54
CA LEU A 407 -29.15 -52.90 9.12
C LEU A 407 -29.83 -53.56 7.89
N LYS A 408 -28.97 -54.10 7.01
CA LYS A 408 -29.15 -55.15 5.98
C LYS A 408 -29.34 -54.75 4.51
N THR A 409 -28.17 -54.65 3.86
CA THR A 409 -27.78 -55.26 2.58
C THR A 409 -28.86 -55.87 1.69
N ASP A 410 -28.96 -55.35 0.47
CA ASP A 410 -28.98 -56.18 -0.72
C ASP A 410 -28.18 -55.54 -1.86
N LYS A 411 -27.43 -56.37 -2.59
CA LYS A 411 -26.47 -55.97 -3.63
C LYS A 411 -27.21 -55.65 -4.94
N GLY A 412 -27.07 -54.43 -5.43
CA GLY A 412 -27.54 -54.01 -6.76
C GLY A 412 -26.70 -52.85 -7.30
N LEU A 413 -25.96 -53.13 -8.36
CA LEU A 413 -25.06 -52.28 -9.15
C LEU A 413 -25.62 -50.87 -9.44
N VAL A 414 -25.00 -49.79 -8.94
CA VAL A 414 -25.28 -48.41 -9.38
C VAL A 414 -24.01 -47.55 -9.40
N HIS A 415 -23.90 -46.77 -10.48
CA HIS A 415 -22.90 -45.78 -10.87
C HIS A 415 -22.24 -44.96 -9.74
N SER A 416 -20.93 -44.78 -9.90
CA SER A 416 -20.07 -43.82 -9.20
C SER A 416 -20.65 -42.39 -9.24
N ALA A 417 -21.26 -41.95 -8.14
CA ALA A 417 -21.57 -40.54 -7.91
C ALA A 417 -20.34 -39.88 -7.27
N THR A 418 -19.52 -39.25 -8.11
CA THR A 418 -18.45 -38.35 -7.69
C THR A 418 -19.12 -37.12 -7.07
N PHE A 419 -19.09 -36.99 -5.74
CA PHE A 419 -19.46 -35.75 -5.05
C PHE A 419 -18.49 -34.65 -5.49
N SER A 420 -18.95 -33.78 -6.38
CA SER A 420 -18.28 -32.52 -6.69
C SER A 420 -18.47 -31.60 -5.48
N THR A 421 -17.49 -31.58 -4.58
CA THR A 421 -17.35 -30.51 -3.60
C THR A 421 -17.00 -29.23 -4.37
N LYS A 422 -18.01 -28.42 -4.71
CA LYS A 422 -17.78 -27.07 -5.24
C LYS A 422 -16.89 -26.31 -4.25
N ALA A 423 -15.72 -25.88 -4.70
CA ALA A 423 -14.84 -25.04 -3.90
C ALA A 423 -15.61 -23.75 -3.51
N PRO A 424 -15.53 -23.30 -2.25
CA PRO A 424 -16.20 -22.08 -1.83
C PRO A 424 -15.62 -20.88 -2.59
N PRO A 425 -16.40 -19.82 -2.78
CA PRO A 425 -16.03 -18.79 -3.73
C PRO A 425 -14.94 -17.85 -3.20
N PRO A 426 -14.01 -17.31 -4.01
CA PRO A 426 -12.88 -16.52 -3.52
C PRO A 426 -13.31 -15.28 -2.72
N PHE A 427 -12.55 -14.96 -1.67
CA PHE A 427 -12.62 -13.69 -0.94
C PHE A 427 -12.05 -12.57 -1.82
N VAL A 428 -12.73 -11.44 -1.89
CA VAL A 428 -12.41 -10.36 -2.83
C VAL A 428 -12.44 -9.04 -2.09
N LEU A 429 -11.37 -8.25 -2.22
CA LEU A 429 -11.23 -6.92 -1.63
C LEU A 429 -11.10 -5.86 -2.72
N HIS A 430 -12.08 -4.97 -2.80
CA HIS A 430 -12.03 -3.80 -3.68
C HIS A 430 -11.55 -2.58 -2.90
N VAL A 431 -10.54 -1.89 -3.44
CA VAL A 431 -9.93 -0.67 -2.87
C VAL A 431 -9.83 0.40 -3.98
N ASN A 432 -10.16 1.65 -3.64
CA ASN A 432 -10.73 2.59 -4.63
C ASN A 432 -10.18 4.04 -4.54
N ILE A 433 -10.63 4.99 -5.37
CA ILE A 433 -10.13 6.40 -5.41
C ILE A 433 -10.94 7.33 -4.54
N CYS A 434 -10.26 8.29 -3.91
CA CYS A 434 -10.86 9.56 -3.53
C CYS A 434 -10.70 10.60 -4.63
N VAL A 435 -11.79 11.02 -5.29
CA VAL A 435 -11.77 12.26 -6.06
C VAL A 435 -12.41 13.29 -5.18
N MET A 436 -11.62 13.99 -4.37
CA MET A 436 -12.03 15.31 -3.89
C MET A 436 -11.99 16.23 -5.11
N VAL A 437 -12.99 16.14 -5.99
CA VAL A 437 -13.55 17.40 -6.49
C VAL A 437 -13.94 18.08 -5.19
N PHE A 438 -13.45 19.28 -4.92
CA PHE A 438 -13.98 20.13 -3.86
C PHE A 438 -15.46 19.78 -3.75
N ALA A 439 -15.89 19.06 -2.70
CA ALA A 439 -17.30 18.84 -2.50
C ALA A 439 -17.83 20.26 -2.54
N GLU A 440 -18.61 20.61 -3.58
CA GLU A 440 -18.91 22.00 -3.89
C GLU A 440 -19.25 22.62 -2.56
N LEU A 441 -18.34 23.48 -2.09
CA LEU A 441 -18.44 24.01 -0.75
C LEU A 441 -19.87 24.53 -0.68
N PRO A 442 -20.67 24.17 0.35
CA PRO A 442 -22.04 24.65 0.45
C PRO A 442 -22.04 26.13 0.07
N GLU A 443 -23.02 26.62 -0.70
CA GLU A 443 -22.92 27.97 -1.31
C GLU A 443 -22.60 29.11 -0.31
N ASN A 444 -22.80 28.86 0.99
CA ASN A 444 -22.52 29.72 2.13
C ASN A 444 -21.27 29.37 2.96
N ALA A 445 -20.47 28.38 2.57
CA ALA A 445 -19.30 27.95 3.29
C ALA A 445 -18.16 28.97 3.13
N LYS A 446 -17.58 29.35 4.26
CA LYS A 446 -16.50 30.33 4.33
C LYS A 446 -15.16 29.61 4.47
N CYS A 447 -14.25 29.86 3.54
CA CYS A 447 -12.89 29.37 3.63
C CYS A 447 -12.10 30.10 4.73
N LEU A 448 -11.30 29.35 5.47
CA LEU A 448 -10.38 29.86 6.48
C LEU A 448 -8.95 29.62 6.02
N MET A 449 -8.09 30.61 6.21
CA MET A 449 -6.63 30.47 6.06
C MET A 449 -6.08 29.70 7.27
N ASP A 450 -4.93 29.03 7.13
CA ASP A 450 -4.35 28.25 8.22
C ASP A 450 -4.00 29.12 9.43
N CYS A 451 -3.64 30.38 9.20
CA CYS A 451 -3.41 31.36 10.26
C CYS A 451 -4.70 31.73 11.02
N GLU A 452 -5.84 31.81 10.34
CA GLU A 452 -7.15 32.04 10.99
C GLU A 452 -7.61 30.79 11.73
N ALA A 453 -7.46 29.62 11.11
CA ALA A 453 -7.77 28.34 11.74
C ALA A 453 -6.94 28.13 13.01
N PHE A 454 -5.65 28.51 13.00
CA PHE A 454 -4.82 28.46 14.20
C PHE A 454 -5.35 29.37 15.32
N GLU A 455 -5.68 30.63 15.04
CA GLU A 455 -6.24 31.53 16.07
C GLU A 455 -7.52 30.94 16.69
N ILE A 456 -8.42 30.37 15.87
CA ILE A 456 -9.66 29.75 16.33
C ILE A 456 -9.38 28.51 17.17
N LEU A 457 -8.56 27.57 16.67
CA LEU A 457 -8.27 26.30 17.35
C LEU A 457 -7.49 26.53 18.65
N GLN A 458 -6.53 27.46 18.64
CA GLN A 458 -5.78 27.84 19.83
C GLN A 458 -6.72 28.49 20.87
N GLY A 459 -7.61 29.39 20.45
CA GLY A 459 -8.62 29.98 21.33
C GLY A 459 -9.57 28.95 21.95
N ILE A 460 -10.03 27.97 21.17
CA ILE A 460 -10.83 26.85 21.70
C ILE A 460 -10.05 26.05 22.74
N LYS A 461 -8.76 25.75 22.48
CA LYS A 461 -7.90 25.01 23.43
C LYS A 461 -7.71 25.78 24.74
N GLU A 462 -7.53 27.09 24.67
CA GLU A 462 -7.38 27.96 25.84
C GLU A 462 -8.67 28.06 26.66
N GLN A 463 -9.83 28.17 26.00
CA GLN A 463 -11.12 28.16 26.69
C GLN A 463 -11.45 26.80 27.32
N MET A 464 -11.03 25.71 26.69
CA MET A 464 -11.20 24.37 27.23
C MET A 464 -10.37 24.15 28.51
N ALA A 465 -9.20 24.78 28.64
CA ALA A 465 -8.44 24.77 29.89
C ALA A 465 -9.19 25.46 31.05
N VAL A 466 -10.09 26.40 30.74
CA VAL A 466 -10.96 27.10 31.70
C VAL A 466 -12.23 26.29 32.03
N LEU A 467 -12.71 25.46 31.09
CA LEU A 467 -13.91 24.62 31.23
C LEU A 467 -13.62 23.19 31.76
N SER A 468 -12.35 22.86 32.01
CA SER A 468 -11.84 21.51 32.34
C SER A 468 -12.25 20.96 33.73
N GLU A 469 -13.27 21.51 34.39
CA GLU A 469 -13.83 20.90 35.61
C GLU A 469 -14.80 19.74 35.32
N ASP A 470 -15.26 19.58 34.07
CA ASP A 470 -16.14 18.47 33.65
C ASP A 470 -15.38 17.38 32.86
N PRO A 471 -15.17 16.18 33.43
CA PRO A 471 -14.44 15.08 32.78
C PRO A 471 -15.20 14.42 31.60
N SER A 472 -16.44 14.81 31.31
CA SER A 472 -17.22 14.31 30.17
C SER A 472 -16.92 15.03 28.85
N VAL A 473 -16.32 16.22 28.88
CA VAL A 473 -15.99 17.00 27.68
C VAL A 473 -14.57 16.66 27.24
N LYS A 474 -14.43 15.82 26.23
CA LYS A 474 -13.14 15.49 25.60
C LYS A 474 -13.11 15.99 24.16
N LEU A 475 -12.06 16.71 23.79
CA LEU A 475 -11.82 17.08 22.41
C LEU A 475 -11.48 15.81 21.60
N PRO A 476 -11.97 15.69 20.35
CA PRO A 476 -11.57 14.58 19.48
C PRO A 476 -10.07 14.59 19.21
N VAL A 477 -9.48 13.42 18.96
CA VAL A 477 -8.05 13.29 18.58
C VAL A 477 -7.71 14.14 17.34
N SER A 478 -8.68 14.30 16.42
CA SER A 478 -8.54 15.16 15.24
C SER A 478 -8.34 16.64 15.58
N PHE A 479 -8.79 17.10 16.75
CA PHE A 479 -8.60 18.49 17.19
C PHE A 479 -7.12 18.79 17.44
N ASP A 480 -6.43 17.95 18.22
CA ASP A 480 -5.02 18.17 18.53
C ASP A 480 -4.15 18.05 17.27
N ARG A 481 -4.46 17.10 16.38
CA ARG A 481 -3.78 16.98 15.07
C ARG A 481 -4.02 18.20 14.19
N GLY A 482 -5.27 18.67 14.10
CA GLY A 482 -5.61 19.87 13.35
C GLY A 482 -4.88 21.10 13.87
N LEU A 483 -4.83 21.29 15.19
CA LEU A 483 -4.08 22.37 15.82
C LEU A 483 -2.58 22.25 15.54
N GLU A 484 -2.00 21.06 15.62
CA GLU A 484 -0.59 20.83 15.33
C GLU A 484 -0.24 21.16 13.87
N TYR A 485 -1.08 20.71 12.92
CA TYR A 485 -0.96 21.03 11.50
C TYR A 485 -0.91 22.55 11.29
N VAL A 486 -1.91 23.31 11.76
CA VAL A 486 -1.91 24.77 11.58
C VAL A 486 -0.89 25.51 12.47
N LYS A 487 -0.37 24.85 13.50
CA LYS A 487 0.71 25.39 14.34
C LYS A 487 2.02 25.49 13.58
N TYR A 488 2.35 24.44 12.84
CA TYR A 488 3.63 24.33 12.13
C TYR A 488 3.52 24.67 10.64
N GLY A 489 2.37 24.41 10.00
CA GLY A 489 2.15 24.59 8.57
C GLY A 489 1.76 26.01 8.14
N ARG A 490 1.23 26.85 9.06
CA ARG A 490 0.85 28.22 8.69
C ARG A 490 2.08 29.06 8.32
N CYS A 491 2.00 29.81 7.23
CA CYS A 491 3.08 30.70 6.82
C CYS A 491 3.06 32.07 7.49
N TYR A 492 1.89 32.50 7.94
CA TYR A 492 1.66 33.85 8.45
C TYR A 492 1.17 33.79 9.89
N MET A 493 1.60 34.75 10.71
CA MET A 493 1.17 34.85 12.11
C MET A 493 -0.03 35.77 12.31
N ASN A 494 -0.23 36.74 11.41
CA ASN A 494 -1.29 37.74 11.55
C ASN A 494 -2.33 37.57 10.42
N PRO A 495 -3.46 36.91 10.67
CA PRO A 495 -4.48 36.68 9.65
C PRO A 495 -5.14 37.96 9.16
N GLN A 496 -5.31 38.97 10.03
CA GLN A 496 -5.92 40.25 9.64
C GLN A 496 -5.10 40.97 8.57
N SER A 497 -3.78 41.03 8.74
CA SER A 497 -2.88 41.64 7.76
C SER A 497 -2.87 40.88 6.44
N VAL A 498 -2.89 39.54 6.47
CA VAL A 498 -2.96 38.71 5.26
C VAL A 498 -4.27 38.96 4.51
N ARG A 499 -5.40 39.00 5.23
CA ARG A 499 -6.70 39.25 4.62
C ARG A 499 -6.78 40.65 4.01
N GLN A 500 -6.26 41.67 4.69
CA GLN A 500 -6.18 43.03 4.14
C GLN A 500 -5.39 43.11 2.82
N ILE A 501 -4.36 42.27 2.65
CA ILE A 501 -3.56 42.23 1.42
C ILE A 501 -4.29 41.50 0.30
N LEU A 502 -4.98 40.40 0.60
CA LEU A 502 -5.61 39.54 -0.40
C LEU A 502 -7.00 40.03 -0.83
N GLU A 503 -7.81 40.58 0.07
CA GLU A 503 -9.19 41.05 -0.20
C GLU A 503 -9.36 41.93 -1.45
N PRO A 504 -8.45 42.88 -1.77
CA PRO A 504 -8.52 43.66 -3.01
C PRO A 504 -8.57 42.81 -4.29
N LEU A 505 -7.98 41.60 -4.29
CA LEU A 505 -7.94 40.69 -5.44
C LEU A 505 -9.34 40.20 -5.85
N LYS A 506 -10.34 40.24 -4.96
CA LYS A 506 -11.74 39.96 -5.30
C LYS A 506 -12.26 40.84 -6.43
N LYS A 507 -11.82 42.10 -6.50
CA LYS A 507 -12.20 43.04 -7.58
C LYS A 507 -11.74 42.55 -8.96
N HIS A 508 -10.72 41.69 -8.98
CA HIS A 508 -10.16 41.07 -10.17
C HIS A 508 -10.69 39.64 -10.39
N GLY A 509 -11.72 39.24 -9.63
CA GLY A 509 -12.41 37.97 -9.75
C GLY A 509 -11.80 36.82 -8.93
N VAL A 510 -10.77 37.07 -8.12
CA VAL A 510 -10.18 36.02 -7.27
C VAL A 510 -11.18 35.63 -6.19
N SER A 511 -11.52 34.34 -6.10
CA SER A 511 -12.49 33.85 -5.11
C SER A 511 -11.89 33.78 -3.70
N GLU A 512 -12.76 33.67 -2.69
CA GLU A 512 -12.35 33.42 -1.30
C GLU A 512 -11.48 32.16 -1.16
N SER A 513 -11.82 31.09 -1.88
CA SER A 513 -11.05 29.85 -1.88
C SER A 513 -9.69 30.02 -2.54
N GLU A 514 -9.60 30.71 -3.68
CA GLU A 514 -8.34 31.00 -4.37
C GLU A 514 -7.39 31.82 -3.48
N MET A 515 -7.92 32.82 -2.75
CA MET A 515 -7.14 33.60 -1.78
C MET A 515 -6.63 32.75 -0.61
N CYS A 516 -7.46 31.85 -0.08
CA CYS A 516 -7.03 30.96 1.01
C CYS A 516 -5.92 30.00 0.56
N VAL A 517 -6.00 29.48 -0.67
CA VAL A 517 -4.91 28.67 -1.24
C VAL A 517 -3.63 29.49 -1.32
N ILE A 518 -3.66 30.71 -1.86
CA ILE A 518 -2.48 31.60 -1.94
C ILE A 518 -1.89 31.85 -0.54
N ALA A 519 -2.74 32.07 0.47
CA ALA A 519 -2.32 32.31 1.85
C ALA A 519 -1.72 31.07 2.54
N ASN A 520 -2.10 29.87 2.12
CA ASN A 520 -1.63 28.62 2.75
C ASN A 520 -0.40 28.03 2.05
N VAL A 521 -0.30 28.14 0.71
CA VAL A 521 0.84 27.61 -0.07
C VAL A 521 2.05 28.54 -0.10
N CYS A 522 1.82 29.83 0.13
CA CYS A 522 2.85 30.86 0.36
C CYS A 522 3.84 31.01 -0.79
N PRO A 523 3.32 31.22 -2.01
CA PRO A 523 4.10 31.23 -3.23
C PRO A 523 5.01 32.45 -3.26
N GLU A 524 6.18 32.29 -3.87
CA GLU A 524 7.21 33.33 -4.00
C GLU A 524 7.13 34.03 -5.35
N SER A 525 6.42 33.46 -6.30
CA SER A 525 6.25 34.00 -7.65
C SER A 525 4.82 33.85 -8.16
N ILE A 526 4.49 34.65 -9.17
CA ILE A 526 3.22 34.57 -9.89
C ILE A 526 3.09 33.22 -10.62
N ASP A 527 4.19 32.67 -11.12
CA ASP A 527 4.18 31.37 -11.81
C ASP A 527 3.85 30.23 -10.84
N GLU A 528 4.33 30.29 -9.60
CA GLU A 528 3.91 29.38 -8.53
C GLU A 528 2.43 29.53 -8.21
N VAL A 529 1.89 30.74 -8.11
CA VAL A 529 0.45 30.94 -7.91
C VAL A 529 -0.34 30.25 -9.03
N PHE A 530 0.06 30.40 -10.28
CA PHE A 530 -0.63 29.75 -11.40
C PHE A 530 -0.43 28.23 -11.45
N ALA A 531 0.66 27.72 -10.88
CA ALA A 531 0.87 26.29 -10.71
C ALA A 531 -0.07 25.72 -9.63
N PHE A 532 -0.18 26.39 -8.47
CA PHE A 532 -1.03 25.97 -7.36
C PHE A 532 -2.52 26.26 -7.57
N VAL A 533 -2.86 27.27 -8.36
CA VAL A 533 -4.25 27.69 -8.63
C VAL A 533 -4.53 27.75 -10.14
N PRO A 534 -4.67 26.59 -10.83
CA PRO A 534 -4.85 26.54 -12.28
C PRO A 534 -6.12 27.26 -12.78
N SER A 535 -7.16 27.39 -11.96
CA SER A 535 -8.41 28.12 -12.27
C SER A 535 -8.17 29.60 -12.59
N MET A 536 -7.05 30.17 -12.14
CA MET A 536 -6.68 31.56 -12.39
C MET A 536 -6.01 31.76 -13.76
N LYS A 537 -5.51 30.70 -14.42
CA LYS A 537 -4.76 30.82 -15.69
C LYS A 537 -5.54 31.50 -16.81
N GLY A 538 -6.85 31.26 -16.90
CA GLY A 538 -7.72 31.90 -17.91
C GLY A 538 -7.90 33.41 -17.73
N ARG A 539 -7.41 33.99 -16.63
CA ARG A 539 -7.52 35.41 -16.27
C ARG A 539 -6.16 36.07 -16.06
N LYS A 540 -5.06 35.41 -16.45
CA LYS A 540 -3.66 35.81 -16.19
C LYS A 540 -3.41 37.29 -16.48
N ASP A 541 -3.84 37.80 -17.62
CA ASP A 541 -3.60 39.19 -18.04
C ASP A 541 -4.26 40.24 -17.12
N LYS A 542 -5.35 39.89 -16.41
CA LYS A 542 -6.09 40.82 -15.54
C LYS A 542 -5.63 40.80 -14.08
N ILE A 543 -4.94 39.75 -13.67
CA ILE A 543 -4.63 39.48 -12.26
C ILE A 543 -3.13 39.51 -11.97
N SER A 544 -2.26 39.43 -12.98
CA SER A 544 -0.81 39.30 -12.76
C SER A 544 -0.23 40.48 -11.97
N GLU A 545 -0.51 41.72 -12.36
CA GLU A 545 0.00 42.92 -11.68
C GLU A 545 -0.56 43.07 -10.24
N PRO A 546 -1.88 42.98 -9.99
CA PRO A 546 -2.41 42.97 -8.62
C PRO A 546 -1.85 41.85 -7.74
N LEU A 547 -1.61 40.68 -8.34
CA LEU A 547 -1.06 39.52 -7.64
C LEU A 547 0.41 39.73 -7.28
N GLU A 548 1.22 40.30 -8.18
CA GLU A 548 2.61 40.67 -7.91
C GLU A 548 2.72 41.62 -6.72
N GLU A 549 1.87 42.65 -6.69
CA GLU A 549 1.81 43.61 -5.59
C GLU A 549 1.40 42.93 -4.27
N ALA A 550 0.42 42.02 -4.31
CA ALA A 550 -0.01 41.26 -3.14
C ALA A 550 1.11 40.34 -2.62
N LEU A 551 1.81 39.62 -3.50
CA LEU A 551 2.94 38.75 -3.12
C LEU A 551 4.09 39.55 -2.51
N MET A 552 4.42 40.72 -3.07
CA MET A 552 5.43 41.61 -2.47
C MET A 552 5.06 42.12 -1.07
N LYS A 553 3.77 42.27 -0.78
CA LYS A 553 3.29 42.66 0.55
C LYS A 553 3.28 41.45 1.51
N LEU A 554 2.86 40.28 1.03
CA LEU A 554 2.83 39.04 1.80
C LEU A 554 4.24 38.56 2.19
N SER A 555 5.24 38.73 1.32
CA SER A 555 6.63 38.33 1.61
C SER A 555 7.19 39.04 2.85
N LYS A 556 6.71 40.25 3.17
CA LYS A 556 7.08 41.01 4.37
C LYS A 556 6.44 40.48 5.65
N LEU A 557 5.38 39.67 5.54
CA LEU A 557 4.66 39.06 6.67
C LEU A 557 4.99 37.59 6.87
N LYS A 558 5.68 36.97 5.90
CA LYS A 558 6.07 35.56 5.94
C LYS A 558 6.93 35.33 7.17
N ARG A 559 6.60 34.28 7.94
CA ARG A 559 7.39 33.87 9.09
C ARG A 559 8.81 33.53 8.63
N SER A 560 9.82 34.10 9.29
CA SER A 560 11.21 33.71 9.06
C SER A 560 11.36 32.21 9.37
N ALA A 561 11.94 31.48 8.44
CA ALA A 561 12.17 30.03 8.55
C ALA A 561 13.02 29.68 9.79
#